data_AF-A0A6V7WH29-F1
#
_entry.id   AF-A0A6V7WH29-F1
#
_cell.length_a   1.000
_cell.length_b   1.000
_cell.length_c   1.000
_cell.angle_alpha   90.00
_cell.angle_beta   90.00
_cell.angle_gamma   90.00
#
_symmetry.space_group_name_H-M   'P 1'
#
loop_
_entity.id
_entity.type
_entity.pdbx_description
1 polymer ?
#
loop_
_entity_poly.entity_id
_entity_poly.type
_entity_poly.pdbx_seq_one_letter_code
_entity_poly.pdbx_strand_id
1 'polypeptide(L)'
;MLLRNKVMRLKFKNYLDNGPIDIRSAFFGGRTGPLKLFHKTGEGQKISYYDVTSLYPFINMTTRYPIGHPEVHILNNDVNWTQPSDNTFELALLKVFVIPPRSIDIPVLPMKIGYDDERLLFPFAPLVRRNIRMGM
;
A
#
# COMPACT_ATOMS: atom_id res chain seq x y z
N MET A 1 -0.84 -18.43 -7.21
CA MET A 1 -2.05 -17.59 -7.07
C MET A 1 -2.41 -16.80 -8.34
N LEU A 2 -1.42 -16.24 -9.06
CA LEU A 2 -1.60 -15.46 -10.29
C LEU A 2 -2.31 -16.22 -11.43
N LEU A 3 -1.97 -17.48 -11.64
CA LEU A 3 -2.54 -18.32 -12.71
C LEU A 3 -4.08 -18.43 -12.62
N ARG A 4 -4.63 -18.37 -11.41
CA ARG A 4 -6.08 -18.43 -11.14
C ARG A 4 -6.77 -17.06 -11.30
N ASN A 5 -6.03 -15.96 -11.34
CA ASN A 5 -6.56 -14.61 -11.45
C ASN A 5 -6.26 -14.00 -12.84
N LYS A 6 -7.15 -14.29 -13.81
CA LYS A 6 -7.01 -13.84 -15.21
C LYS A 6 -6.85 -12.32 -15.32
N VAL A 7 -7.56 -11.55 -14.49
CA VAL A 7 -7.53 -10.08 -14.49
C VAL A 7 -6.16 -9.55 -14.09
N MET A 8 -5.64 -10.02 -12.95
CA MET A 8 -4.32 -9.58 -12.48
C MET A 8 -3.21 -10.02 -13.43
N ARG A 9 -3.30 -11.23 -13.98
CA ARG A 9 -2.35 -11.71 -14.99
C ARG A 9 -2.31 -10.81 -16.23
N LEU A 10 -3.46 -10.42 -16.76
CA LEU A 10 -3.51 -9.52 -17.91
C LEU A 10 -2.93 -8.15 -17.57
N LYS A 11 -3.23 -7.62 -16.38
CA LYS A 11 -2.68 -6.34 -15.91
C LYS A 11 -1.15 -6.38 -15.77
N PHE A 12 -0.60 -7.42 -15.15
CA PHE A 12 0.84 -7.55 -14.98
C PHE A 12 1.55 -7.71 -16.32
N LYS A 13 0.97 -8.49 -17.25
CA LYS A 13 1.51 -8.65 -18.61
C LYS A 13 1.57 -7.32 -19.39
N ASN A 14 0.61 -6.43 -19.16
CA ASN A 14 0.54 -5.14 -19.85
C ASN A 14 1.25 -4.00 -19.11
N TYR A 15 1.86 -4.27 -17.95
CA TYR A 15 2.60 -3.25 -17.23
C TYR A 15 3.92 -2.98 -17.94
N LEU A 16 4.14 -1.72 -18.30
CA LEU A 16 5.42 -1.28 -18.83
C LEU A 16 6.36 -0.97 -17.66
N ASP A 17 7.47 -1.69 -17.59
CA ASP A 17 8.48 -1.42 -16.58
C ASP A 17 9.25 -0.13 -16.92
N ASN A 18 9.06 0.90 -16.10
CA ASN A 18 9.70 2.20 -16.26
C ASN A 18 11.12 2.28 -15.65
N GLY A 19 11.78 1.13 -15.47
CA GLY A 19 13.14 1.05 -14.96
C GLY A 19 13.24 0.80 -13.44
N PRO A 20 14.35 1.14 -12.79
CA PRO A 20 14.58 0.81 -11.39
C PRO A 20 13.54 1.44 -10.44
N ILE A 21 13.49 0.96 -9.21
CA ILE A 21 12.62 1.54 -8.18
C ILE A 21 13.02 3.00 -7.92
N ASP A 22 12.06 3.91 -7.98
CA ASP A 22 12.21 5.24 -7.40
C ASP A 22 11.93 5.14 -5.89
N ILE A 23 12.99 5.25 -5.09
CA ILE A 23 12.92 5.16 -3.63
C ILE A 23 11.95 6.23 -3.07
N ARG A 24 11.89 7.43 -3.65
CA ARG A 24 11.00 8.50 -3.18
C ARG A 24 9.52 8.16 -3.36
N SER A 25 9.20 7.40 -4.39
CA SER A 25 7.82 6.93 -4.64
C SER A 25 7.28 6.02 -3.54
N ALA A 26 8.16 5.36 -2.76
CA ALA A 26 7.79 4.51 -1.63
C ALA A 26 7.46 5.28 -0.34
N PHE A 27 7.73 6.59 -0.28
CA PHE A 27 7.40 7.40 0.89
C PHE A 27 5.97 7.92 0.83
N PHE A 28 5.23 7.63 1.91
CA PHE A 28 3.86 8.06 2.11
C PHE A 28 3.73 8.77 3.48
N GLY A 29 2.75 9.65 3.58
CA GLY A 29 2.39 10.29 4.85
C GLY A 29 1.55 9.38 5.75
N GLY A 30 0.97 9.98 6.78
CA GLY A 30 0.08 9.29 7.71
C GLY A 30 -1.19 8.77 7.04
N ARG A 31 -1.74 7.66 7.56
CA ARG A 31 -3.02 7.13 7.11
C ARG A 31 -4.15 8.03 7.59
N THR A 32 -4.94 8.52 6.64
CA THR A 32 -6.22 9.19 6.91
C THR A 32 -7.31 8.47 6.15
N GLY A 33 -8.31 7.94 6.84
CA GLY A 33 -9.40 7.20 6.18
C GLY A 33 -10.47 6.75 7.16
N PRO A 34 -11.68 7.33 7.13
CA PRO A 34 -12.77 6.89 7.98
C PRO A 34 -13.27 5.50 7.54
N LEU A 35 -13.49 4.60 8.49
CA LEU A 35 -14.21 3.33 8.24
C LEU A 35 -15.72 3.56 8.06
N LYS A 36 -16.23 4.66 8.63
CA LYS A 36 -17.64 5.05 8.59
C LYS A 36 -17.74 6.57 8.53
N LEU A 37 -18.48 7.10 7.56
CA LEU A 37 -18.59 8.55 7.34
C LEU A 37 -19.41 9.24 8.45
N PHE A 38 -20.41 8.55 9.00
CA PHE A 38 -21.24 9.07 10.07
C PHE A 38 -21.71 7.94 10.98
N HIS A 39 -21.60 8.13 12.29
CA HIS A 39 -22.13 7.20 13.29
C HIS A 39 -22.86 7.97 14.38
N LYS A 40 -24.17 7.72 14.49
CA LYS A 40 -24.97 8.10 15.65
C LYS A 40 -24.91 6.98 16.69
N THR A 41 -24.65 7.34 17.94
CA THR A 41 -24.67 6.39 19.06
C THR A 41 -26.10 5.96 19.38
N GLY A 42 -26.27 4.66 19.64
CA GLY A 42 -27.49 4.13 20.24
C GLY A 42 -27.54 4.35 21.75
N GLU A 43 -28.65 3.95 22.38
CA GLU A 43 -28.79 3.96 23.84
C GLU A 43 -27.72 3.05 24.48
N GLY A 44 -27.03 3.54 25.52
CA GLY A 44 -25.94 2.83 26.19
C GLY A 44 -24.61 2.79 25.41
N GLN A 45 -24.52 3.32 24.19
CA GLN A 45 -23.27 3.38 23.43
C GLN A 45 -22.47 4.66 23.73
N LYS A 46 -21.14 4.53 23.78
CA LYS A 46 -20.19 5.65 23.92
C LYS A 46 -19.16 5.60 22.80
N ILE A 47 -18.72 6.76 22.35
CA ILE A 47 -17.57 6.90 21.43
C ILE A 47 -16.33 7.18 22.28
N SER A 48 -15.27 6.44 22.04
CA SER A 48 -13.95 6.67 22.64
C SER A 48 -12.98 7.12 21.57
N TYR A 49 -12.08 8.02 21.96
CA TYR A 49 -10.99 8.50 21.12
C TYR A 49 -9.66 7.97 21.66
N TYR A 50 -8.84 7.46 20.76
CA TYR A 50 -7.50 6.98 21.05
C TYR A 50 -6.53 7.73 20.16
N ASP A 51 -5.47 8.25 20.77
CA ASP A 51 -4.39 8.92 20.06
C ASP A 51 -3.05 8.42 20.58
N VAL A 52 -2.06 8.37 19.68
CA VAL A 52 -0.72 7.91 20.02
C VAL A 52 0.15 9.13 20.28
N THR A 53 0.56 9.32 21.53
CA THR A 53 1.48 10.39 21.90
C THR A 53 2.83 10.19 21.21
N SER A 54 3.27 11.19 20.44
CA SER A 54 4.58 11.20 19.76
C SER A 54 4.84 9.96 18.88
N LEU A 55 3.86 9.58 18.05
CA LEU A 55 3.96 8.43 17.13
C LEU A 55 5.28 8.38 16.35
N TYR A 56 5.63 9.44 15.60
CA TYR A 56 6.85 9.44 14.79
C TYR A 56 8.14 9.36 15.62
N PRO A 57 8.35 10.18 16.67
CA PRO A 57 9.50 10.01 17.56
C PRO A 57 9.63 8.60 18.16
N PHE A 58 8.52 8.00 18.61
CA PHE A 58 8.53 6.66 19.18
C PHE A 58 8.97 5.60 18.16
N ILE A 59 8.45 5.66 16.93
CA ILE A 59 8.83 4.73 15.85
C ILE A 59 10.30 4.92 15.46
N ASN A 60 10.77 6.16 15.33
CA ASN A 60 12.17 6.46 15.03
C ASN A 60 13.14 5.92 16.09
N MET A 61 12.73 5.87 17.36
CA MET A 61 13.54 5.33 18.46
C MET A 61 13.56 3.80 18.50
N THR A 62 12.44 3.16 18.18
CA THR A 62 12.22 1.72 18.46
C THR A 62 12.41 0.82 17.23
N THR A 63 12.32 1.36 16.02
CA THR A 63 12.32 0.58 14.78
C THR A 63 13.71 0.53 14.15
N ARG A 64 14.07 -0.63 13.59
CA ARG A 64 15.28 -0.76 12.77
C ARG A 64 15.04 -0.19 11.37
N TYR A 65 15.96 0.63 10.90
CA TYR A 65 15.96 1.19 9.54
C TYR A 65 17.10 0.63 8.71
N PRO A 66 16.95 0.51 7.38
CA PRO A 66 18.08 0.23 6.51
C PRO A 66 19.09 1.38 6.60
N ILE A 67 20.37 1.06 6.76
CA ILE A 67 21.49 2.00 6.84
C ILE A 67 22.55 1.64 5.81
N GLY A 68 23.31 2.63 5.35
CA GLY A 68 24.38 2.44 4.37
C GLY A 68 23.93 2.57 2.91
N HIS A 69 24.78 2.10 2.00
CA HIS A 69 24.52 2.13 0.57
C HIS A 69 23.64 0.95 0.15
N PRO A 70 22.58 1.18 -0.65
CA PRO A 70 21.71 0.11 -1.09
C PRO A 70 22.41 -0.82 -2.09
N GLU A 71 22.21 -2.13 -1.92
CA GLU A 71 22.56 -3.13 -2.93
C GLU A 71 21.36 -3.36 -3.86
N VAL A 72 21.62 -3.34 -5.17
CA VAL A 72 20.56 -3.51 -6.17
C VAL A 72 20.46 -4.98 -6.57
N HIS A 73 19.35 -5.61 -6.20
CA HIS A 73 18.98 -6.94 -6.67
C HIS A 73 17.98 -6.82 -7.83
N ILE A 74 18.37 -7.28 -9.02
CA ILE A 74 17.46 -7.38 -10.16
C ILE A 74 16.80 -8.77 -10.10
N LEU A 75 15.55 -8.80 -9.64
CA LEU A 75 14.74 -10.01 -9.56
C LEU A 75 13.57 -9.88 -10.52
N ASN A 76 13.53 -10.75 -11.53
CA ASN A 76 12.43 -10.80 -12.50
C ASN A 76 11.80 -12.20 -12.54
N ASN A 77 11.49 -12.73 -11.36
CA ASN A 77 10.91 -14.05 -11.18
C ASN A 77 9.64 -13.98 -10.33
N ASP A 78 8.69 -14.86 -10.62
CA ASP A 78 7.49 -15.02 -9.81
C ASP A 78 7.85 -15.57 -8.43
N VAL A 79 7.27 -14.96 -7.38
CA VAL A 79 7.40 -15.42 -5.99
C VAL A 79 6.03 -15.82 -5.44
N ASN A 80 6.02 -16.75 -4.49
CA ASN A 80 4.81 -17.15 -3.76
C ASN A 80 4.88 -16.69 -2.29
N TRP A 81 5.09 -15.39 -2.09
CA TRP A 81 5.12 -14.78 -0.76
C TRP A 81 3.70 -14.59 -0.22
N THR A 82 3.35 -15.40 0.75
CA THR A 82 2.03 -15.41 1.41
C THR A 82 2.12 -15.12 2.90
N GLN A 83 3.32 -15.27 3.48
CA GLN A 83 3.64 -14.96 4.87
C GLN A 83 4.83 -14.01 4.95
N PRO A 84 4.97 -13.23 6.05
CA PRO A 84 6.10 -12.34 6.24
C PRO A 84 7.47 -13.05 6.12
N SER A 85 7.57 -14.29 6.61
CA SER A 85 8.79 -15.10 6.56
C SER A 85 9.23 -15.53 5.16
N ASP A 86 8.34 -15.45 4.17
CA ASP A 86 8.67 -15.84 2.79
C ASP A 86 9.57 -14.80 2.11
N ASN A 87 9.54 -13.54 2.59
CA ASN A 87 10.44 -12.49 2.12
C ASN A 87 11.81 -12.62 2.79
N THR A 88 12.81 -13.06 2.03
CA THR A 88 14.19 -13.21 2.49
C THR A 88 14.98 -11.89 2.50
N PHE A 89 14.40 -10.80 2.00
CA PHE A 89 15.05 -9.48 1.93
C PHE A 89 14.63 -8.62 3.12
N GLU A 90 15.36 -8.75 4.23
CA GLU A 90 15.13 -7.98 5.46
C GLU A 90 15.39 -6.47 5.22
N LEU A 91 14.46 -5.61 5.63
CA LEU A 91 14.53 -4.15 5.50
C LEU A 91 14.73 -3.61 4.06
N ALA A 92 14.43 -4.43 3.04
CA ALA A 92 14.57 -4.03 1.65
C ALA A 92 13.39 -3.20 1.14
N LEU A 93 13.67 -2.29 0.20
CA LEU A 93 12.65 -1.64 -0.62
C LEU A 93 12.38 -2.48 -1.87
N LEU A 94 11.12 -2.89 -2.04
CA LEU A 94 10.72 -3.85 -3.05
C LEU A 94 9.76 -3.22 -4.07
N LYS A 95 10.08 -3.33 -5.36
CA LYS A 95 9.18 -3.02 -6.47
C LYS A 95 8.53 -4.33 -6.93
N VAL A 96 7.30 -4.58 -6.48
CA VAL A 96 6.62 -5.87 -6.71
C VAL A 96 5.20 -5.70 -7.20
N PHE A 97 4.72 -6.70 -7.91
CA PHE A 97 3.30 -6.87 -8.20
C PHE A 97 2.62 -7.64 -7.07
N VAL A 98 1.61 -7.03 -6.45
CA VAL A 98 0.85 -7.66 -5.38
C VAL A 98 -0.50 -8.14 -5.89
N ILE A 99 -0.85 -9.39 -5.58
CA ILE A 99 -2.22 -9.89 -5.72
C ILE A 99 -2.94 -9.59 -4.41
N PRO A 100 -3.88 -8.63 -4.38
CA PRO A 100 -4.55 -8.27 -3.15
C PRO A 100 -5.41 -9.46 -2.65
N PRO A 101 -5.54 -9.61 -1.32
CA PRO A 101 -6.51 -10.55 -0.76
C PRO A 101 -7.92 -10.18 -1.20
N ARG A 102 -8.79 -11.19 -1.36
CA ARG A 102 -10.20 -10.96 -1.73
C ARG A 102 -11.05 -10.45 -0.57
N SER A 103 -10.62 -10.73 0.65
CA SER A 103 -11.27 -10.35 1.89
C SER A 103 -10.20 -9.80 2.83
N ILE A 104 -10.25 -8.50 3.07
CA ILE A 104 -9.47 -7.79 4.08
C ILE A 104 -10.36 -6.66 4.59
N ASP A 105 -10.38 -6.40 5.89
CA ASP A 105 -11.24 -5.35 6.45
C ASP A 105 -10.59 -3.96 6.37
N ILE A 106 -9.26 -3.93 6.49
CA ILE A 106 -8.47 -2.70 6.49
C ILE A 106 -7.42 -2.83 5.38
N PRO A 107 -7.59 -2.15 4.24
CA PRO A 107 -6.59 -2.16 3.17
C PRO A 107 -5.30 -1.50 3.65
N VAL A 108 -4.16 -2.11 3.33
CA VAL A 108 -2.84 -1.66 3.81
C VAL A 108 -1.96 -1.05 2.72
N LEU A 109 -2.27 -1.27 1.44
CA LEU A 109 -1.46 -0.77 0.34
C LEU A 109 -1.82 0.68 0.02
N PRO A 110 -0.89 1.63 0.18
CA PRO A 110 -1.12 3.03 -0.14
C PRO A 110 -1.09 3.29 -1.64
N MET A 111 -1.84 4.29 -2.09
CA MET A 111 -1.75 4.84 -3.44
C MET A 111 -1.98 6.35 -3.41
N LYS A 112 -1.11 7.10 -4.09
CA LYS A 112 -1.30 8.54 -4.36
C LYS A 112 -2.21 8.69 -5.58
N ILE A 113 -3.34 9.37 -5.41
CA ILE A 113 -4.30 9.67 -6.50
C ILE A 113 -4.49 11.16 -6.58
N GLY A 114 -4.33 11.71 -7.78
CA GLY A 114 -4.47 13.13 -8.07
C GLY A 114 -3.59 13.50 -9.26
N TYR A 115 -3.88 14.64 -9.88
CA TYR A 115 -2.97 15.29 -10.83
C TYR A 115 -2.38 16.54 -10.18
N ASP A 116 -3.24 17.43 -9.68
CA ASP A 116 -2.84 18.69 -9.05
C ASP A 116 -2.87 18.65 -7.50
N ASP A 117 -3.75 17.84 -6.92
CA ASP A 117 -3.87 17.62 -5.46
C ASP A 117 -3.74 16.12 -5.15
N GLU A 118 -2.53 15.68 -4.78
CA GLU A 118 -2.25 14.29 -4.47
C GLU A 118 -2.91 13.88 -3.15
N ARG A 119 -3.84 12.93 -3.22
CA ARG A 119 -4.47 12.33 -2.04
C ARG A 119 -3.93 10.93 -1.80
N LEU A 120 -3.60 10.65 -0.54
CA LEU A 120 -3.20 9.32 -0.10
C LEU A 120 -4.44 8.49 0.23
N LEU A 121 -4.65 7.40 -0.51
CA LEU A 121 -5.74 6.46 -0.27
C LEU A 121 -5.21 5.05 -0.06
N PHE A 122 -6.03 4.21 0.57
CA PHE A 122 -5.76 2.79 0.81
C PHE A 122 -6.91 1.96 0.25
N PRO A 123 -6.94 1.69 -1.05
CA PRO A 123 -8.07 1.01 -1.67
C PRO A 123 -8.03 -0.52 -1.45
N PHE A 124 -9.21 -1.14 -1.33
CA PHE A 124 -9.37 -2.60 -1.18
C PHE A 124 -8.87 -3.41 -2.39
N ALA A 125 -8.74 -2.77 -3.55
CA ALA A 125 -8.14 -3.32 -4.74
C ALA A 125 -7.25 -2.24 -5.37
N PRO A 126 -6.25 -2.57 -6.19
CA PRO A 126 -5.57 -1.57 -6.99
C PRO A 126 -6.62 -0.87 -7.86
N LEU A 127 -7.02 0.33 -7.43
CA LEU A 127 -7.88 1.22 -8.19
C LEU A 127 -7.16 1.46 -9.51
N VAL A 128 -7.77 0.96 -10.57
CA VAL A 128 -7.37 1.28 -11.93
C VAL A 128 -7.42 2.80 -12.01
N ARG A 129 -6.33 3.46 -12.43
CA ARG A 129 -6.41 4.77 -13.10
C ARG A 129 -7.31 4.56 -14.33
N ARG A 130 -8.63 4.55 -14.12
CA ARG A 130 -9.57 4.82 -15.20
C ARG A 130 -9.38 6.29 -15.46
N ASN A 131 -8.92 6.64 -16.66
CA ASN A 131 -9.09 7.99 -17.16
C ASN A 131 -10.60 8.29 -17.09
N ILE A 132 -11.03 8.94 -16.02
CA ILE A 132 -12.35 9.55 -15.95
C ILE A 132 -12.23 10.75 -16.88
N ARG A 133 -12.56 10.54 -18.16
CA ARG A 133 -12.97 11.66 -19.00
C ARG A 133 -14.30 12.13 -18.42
N MET A 134 -14.24 13.17 -17.59
CA MET A 134 -15.41 14.01 -17.34
C MET A 134 -15.70 14.70 -18.68
N GLY A 135 -16.69 14.19 -19.40
CA GLY A 135 -17.30 14.96 -20.48
C GLY A 135 -18.04 16.15 -19.85
N MET A 136 -17.86 17.33 -20.43
CA MET A 136 -18.96 18.29 -20.50
C MET A 136 -19.97 17.77 -21.52
#